data_AF-F7JZX9-F1
#
_entry.id   AF-F7JZX9-F1
#
_cell.length_a   1.000
_cell.length_b   1.000
_cell.length_c   1.000
_cell.angle_alpha   90.00
_cell.angle_beta   90.00
_cell.angle_gamma   90.00
#
_symmetry.space_group_name_H-M   'P 1'
#
loop_
_entity.id
_entity.type
_entity.pdbx_description
1 polymer ?
#
loop_
_entity_poly.entity_id
_entity_poly.type
_entity_poly.pdbx_seq_one_letter_code
_entity_poly.pdbx_strand_id
1 'polypeptide(L)'
;MIVIGDYKPICFTYYDPKTSIFKSDRHDRERVSVYKCSNCENCNAYKKKKCVMLNGIWRHSCPYGTIEKKEGFTKAARKCGYLVSEYKGKYGDVEYALKSLNFVCEIGDYVFLGLPHLNGYNNPIRNSDFFVDDDMIKKMILHLNSL
;
A
#
# COMPACT_ATOMS: atom_id res chain seq x y z
N MET A 1 -2.46 -19.38 7.20
CA MET A 1 -2.70 -18.69 8.50
C MET A 1 -3.76 -17.64 8.25
N ILE A 2 -4.98 -17.85 8.75
CA ILE A 2 -6.10 -16.92 8.55
C ILE A 2 -6.03 -15.92 9.70
N VAL A 3 -5.64 -14.67 9.42
CA VAL A 3 -5.73 -13.60 10.40
C VAL A 3 -7.21 -13.19 10.47
N ILE A 4 -7.92 -13.66 11.49
CA ILE A 4 -9.27 -13.23 11.82
C ILE A 4 -9.13 -11.97 12.67
N GLY A 5 -9.19 -10.81 12.02
CA GLY A 5 -9.30 -9.51 12.66
C GLY A 5 -10.10 -8.59 11.75
N ASP A 6 -10.98 -7.77 12.33
CA ASP A 6 -11.82 -6.85 11.56
C ASP A 6 -10.93 -5.88 10.78
N TYR A 7 -11.00 -5.95 9.45
CA TYR A 7 -10.25 -5.06 8.57
C TYR A 7 -10.80 -3.64 8.67
N LYS A 8 -10.02 -2.75 9.28
CA LYS A 8 -10.37 -1.32 9.41
C LYS A 8 -9.89 -0.55 8.19
N PRO A 9 -10.69 0.37 7.63
CA PRO A 9 -10.22 1.27 6.57
C PRO A 9 -9.12 2.18 7.13
N ILE A 10 -8.00 2.26 6.41
CA ILE A 10 -6.82 3.04 6.83
C ILE A 10 -6.44 4.13 5.85
N CYS A 11 -6.87 4.02 4.59
CA CYS A 11 -6.64 5.02 3.58
C CYS A 11 -7.67 4.85 2.47
N PHE A 12 -8.24 5.95 2.03
CA PHE A 12 -9.11 6.02 0.86
C PHE A 12 -8.44 6.90 -0.21
N THR A 13 -8.30 6.37 -1.42
CA THR A 13 -7.82 7.13 -2.57
C THR A 13 -8.78 6.98 -3.73
N TYR A 14 -8.79 7.96 -4.61
CA TYR A 14 -9.61 7.90 -5.83
C TYR A 14 -8.90 8.57 -7.00
N TYR A 15 -9.49 8.38 -8.16
CA TYR A 15 -9.21 9.09 -9.37
C TYR A 15 -10.54 9.61 -9.92
N ASP A 16 -10.66 10.93 -10.02
CA ASP A 16 -11.78 11.59 -10.67
C ASP A 16 -11.30 12.17 -12.02
N PRO A 17 -11.77 11.61 -13.15
CA PRO A 17 -11.34 12.08 -14.47
C PRO A 17 -11.90 13.48 -14.81
N LYS A 18 -12.92 13.98 -14.11
CA LYS A 18 -13.47 15.34 -14.34
C LYS A 18 -12.57 16.44 -13.78
N THR A 19 -11.94 16.16 -12.64
CA THR A 19 -11.11 17.14 -11.91
C THR A 19 -9.62 16.81 -12.01
N SER A 20 -9.25 15.85 -12.86
CA SER A 20 -7.85 15.45 -13.05
C SER A 20 -6.99 16.61 -13.54
N ILE A 21 -5.86 16.83 -12.86
CA ILE A 21 -4.84 17.82 -13.24
C ILE A 21 -4.07 17.36 -14.49
N PHE A 22 -4.02 16.04 -14.74
CA PHE A 22 -3.43 15.46 -15.93
C PHE A 22 -4.47 15.36 -17.06
N LYS A 23 -4.00 15.29 -18.32
CA LYS A 23 -4.88 15.11 -19.47
C LYS A 23 -5.66 13.79 -19.33
N SER A 24 -6.95 13.90 -19.02
CA SER A 24 -7.86 12.75 -18.93
C SER A 24 -8.68 12.60 -20.22
N ASP A 25 -8.78 11.36 -20.71
CA ASP A 25 -9.55 11.00 -21.89
C ASP A 25 -11.06 10.90 -21.59
N ARG A 26 -11.89 10.96 -22.63
CA ARG A 26 -13.34 10.75 -22.49
C ARG A 26 -13.71 9.36 -21.97
N HIS A 27 -12.84 8.37 -22.22
CA HIS A 27 -13.01 6.97 -21.84
C HIS A 27 -12.44 6.66 -20.46
N ASP A 28 -11.70 7.60 -19.85
CA ASP A 28 -11.19 7.43 -18.49
C ASP A 28 -12.36 7.26 -17.51
N ARG A 29 -12.21 6.29 -16.61
CA ARG A 29 -13.23 5.95 -15.61
C ARG A 29 -12.82 6.49 -14.26
N GLU A 30 -13.81 6.92 -13.49
CA GLU A 30 -13.58 7.16 -12.06
C GLU A 30 -13.19 5.84 -11.37
N ARG A 31 -12.26 5.94 -10.42
CA ARG A 31 -11.77 4.78 -9.67
C ARG A 31 -11.68 5.12 -8.19
N VAL A 32 -12.00 4.16 -7.35
CA VAL A 32 -11.79 4.26 -5.90
C VAL A 32 -10.97 3.08 -5.42
N SER A 33 -10.16 3.31 -4.39
CA SER A 33 -9.38 2.29 -3.69
C SER A 33 -9.49 2.54 -2.19
N VAL A 34 -9.99 1.56 -1.45
CA VAL A 34 -10.03 1.58 0.01
C VAL A 34 -9.05 0.54 0.53
N TYR A 35 -8.01 1.02 1.18
CA TYR A 35 -7.00 0.19 1.82
C TYR A 35 -7.47 -0.12 3.23
N LYS A 36 -7.51 -1.40 3.59
CA LYS A 36 -7.94 -1.87 4.90
C LYS A 36 -6.84 -2.71 5.53
N CYS A 37 -6.73 -2.65 6.84
CA CYS A 37 -5.69 -3.36 7.60
C CYS A 37 -6.26 -3.96 8.88
N SER A 38 -5.85 -5.19 9.21
CA SER A 38 -6.22 -5.90 10.43
C SER A 38 -5.17 -5.78 11.54
N ASN A 39 -4.02 -5.14 11.29
CA ASN A 39 -2.90 -5.04 12.23
C ASN A 39 -2.34 -3.61 12.35
N CYS A 40 -3.22 -2.61 12.40
CA CYS A 40 -2.83 -1.19 12.44
C CYS A 40 -2.03 -0.85 13.72
N GLU A 41 -2.44 -1.43 14.85
CA GLU A 41 -1.92 -1.11 16.18
C GLU A 41 -0.45 -1.53 16.35
N ASN A 42 -0.03 -2.60 15.67
CA ASN A 42 1.34 -3.11 15.74
C ASN A 42 2.21 -2.74 14.53
N CYS A 43 1.68 -1.98 13.56
CA CYS A 43 2.42 -1.65 12.33
C CYS A 43 3.22 -0.36 12.47
N ASN A 44 4.56 -0.47 12.47
CA ASN A 44 5.45 0.69 12.56
C ASN A 44 5.33 1.64 11.35
N ALA A 45 5.04 1.10 10.16
CA ALA A 45 4.76 1.93 8.99
C ALA A 45 3.49 2.77 9.19
N TYR A 46 2.41 2.14 9.69
CA TYR A 46 1.13 2.81 9.93
C TYR A 46 1.26 3.93 10.97
N LYS A 47 1.97 3.68 12.08
CA LYS A 47 2.29 4.70 13.10
C LYS A 47 2.99 5.93 12.51
N LYS A 48 3.78 5.75 11.45
CA LYS A 48 4.47 6.81 10.70
C LYS A 48 3.62 7.43 9.57
N LYS A 49 2.31 7.15 9.53
CA LYS A 49 1.38 7.52 8.44
C LYS A 49 1.83 7.06 7.06
N LYS A 50 2.46 5.89 6.98
CA LYS A 50 2.95 5.29 5.75
C LYS A 50 2.45 3.85 5.59
N CYS A 51 2.32 3.39 4.36
CA CYS A 51 1.91 2.01 4.11
C CYS A 51 2.50 1.46 2.81
N VAL A 52 3.05 0.25 2.88
CA VAL A 52 3.59 -0.47 1.71
C VAL A 52 2.54 -0.72 0.64
N MET A 53 1.27 -0.88 1.02
CA MET A 53 0.19 -1.15 0.08
C MET A 53 -0.04 -0.03 -0.93
N LEU A 54 0.45 1.19 -0.65
CA LEU A 54 0.35 2.34 -1.53
C LEU A 54 1.45 2.38 -2.61
N ASN A 55 2.40 1.44 -2.62
CA ASN A 55 3.56 1.47 -3.51
C ASN A 55 3.27 1.04 -4.97
N GLY A 56 2.00 0.84 -5.34
CA GLY A 56 1.51 0.90 -6.73
C GLY A 56 1.99 -0.16 -7.74
N ILE A 57 3.07 -0.90 -7.49
CA ILE A 57 3.70 -1.77 -8.48
C ILE A 57 3.73 -3.20 -7.95
N TRP A 58 2.78 -4.00 -8.47
CA TRP A 58 2.82 -5.45 -8.59
C TRP A 58 3.43 -6.25 -7.42
N ARG A 59 2.53 -6.83 -6.61
CA ARG A 59 2.72 -8.07 -5.81
C ARG A 59 3.22 -7.99 -4.36
N HIS A 60 3.53 -6.83 -3.79
CA HIS A 60 3.76 -6.76 -2.34
C HIS A 60 2.44 -6.46 -1.60
N SER A 61 1.60 -7.50 -1.47
CA SER A 61 0.45 -7.44 -0.55
C SER A 61 0.97 -7.59 0.87
N CYS A 62 0.87 -6.52 1.66
CA CYS A 62 1.03 -6.61 3.11
C CYS A 62 0.16 -7.78 3.62
N PRO A 63 0.68 -8.72 4.43
CA PRO A 63 -0.08 -9.89 4.87
C PRO A 63 -1.30 -9.53 5.74
N TYR A 64 -1.28 -8.35 6.38
CA TYR A 64 -2.39 -7.82 7.18
C TYR A 64 -3.28 -6.85 6.41
N GLY A 65 -3.03 -6.67 5.11
CA GLY A 65 -3.65 -5.62 4.30
C GLY A 65 -4.51 -6.16 3.17
N THR A 66 -5.63 -5.51 2.89
CA THR A 66 -6.47 -5.79 1.72
C THR A 66 -6.89 -4.49 1.03
N ILE A 67 -7.14 -4.55 -0.27
CA ILE A 67 -7.57 -3.40 -1.08
C ILE A 67 -8.92 -3.73 -1.70
N GLU A 68 -9.92 -2.92 -1.39
CA GLU A 68 -11.15 -2.86 -2.17
C GLU A 68 -10.95 -1.87 -3.31
N LYS A 69 -11.12 -2.31 -4.56
CA LYS A 69 -11.06 -1.46 -5.74
C LYS A 69 -12.39 -1.51 -6.49
N LYS A 70 -12.88 -0.34 -6.90
CA LYS A 70 -14.09 -0.24 -7.71
C LYS A 70 -13.90 0.79 -8.80
N GLU A 71 -14.35 0.46 -10.00
CA GLU A 71 -14.40 1.37 -11.14
C GLU A 71 -15.84 1.84 -11.36
N GLY A 72 -16.01 3.11 -11.68
CA GLY A 72 -17.31 3.72 -11.93
C GLY A 72 -17.50 4.07 -13.40
N PHE A 73 -18.21 5.18 -13.62
CA PHE A 73 -18.55 5.62 -14.97
C PHE A 73 -17.37 6.31 -15.66
N THR A 74 -17.42 6.35 -17.00
CA THR A 74 -16.48 7.12 -17.81
C THR A 74 -16.72 8.62 -17.67
N LYS A 75 -15.69 9.43 -17.91
CA LYS A 75 -15.75 10.91 -17.89
C LYS A 75 -16.90 11.48 -18.71
N ALA A 76 -17.20 10.86 -19.86
CA ALA A 76 -18.28 11.27 -20.75
C ALA A 76 -19.70 11.03 -20.17
N ALA A 77 -19.85 10.13 -19.20
CA ALA A 77 -21.14 9.84 -18.60
C ALA A 77 -21.59 10.95 -17.65
N ARG A 78 -22.89 11.31 -17.71
CA ARG A 78 -23.49 12.30 -16.79
C ARG A 78 -23.30 11.93 -15.31
N LYS A 79 -23.30 10.62 -15.01
CA LYS A 79 -23.12 10.06 -13.65
C LYS A 79 -21.67 9.92 -13.19
N CYS A 80 -20.67 10.34 -13.97
CA CYS A 80 -19.28 10.33 -13.50
C CYS A 80 -19.12 11.26 -12.27
N GLY A 81 -18.42 10.81 -11.23
CA GLY A 81 -18.26 11.49 -9.96
C GLY A 81 -19.19 10.96 -8.86
N TYR A 82 -20.23 10.19 -9.20
CA TYR A 82 -21.13 9.61 -8.21
C TYR A 82 -20.41 8.59 -7.33
N LEU A 83 -19.54 7.74 -7.91
CA LEU A 83 -18.81 6.73 -7.14
C LEU A 83 -17.85 7.39 -6.15
N VAL A 84 -17.12 8.42 -6.61
CA VAL A 84 -16.22 9.18 -5.75
C VAL A 84 -16.99 9.87 -4.62
N SER A 85 -18.11 10.51 -4.91
CA SER A 85 -18.93 11.18 -3.89
C SER A 85 -19.50 10.20 -2.86
N GLU A 86 -19.93 9.02 -3.28
CA GLU A 86 -20.43 7.97 -2.38
C GLU A 86 -19.34 7.53 -1.40
N TYR A 87 -18.13 7.26 -1.90
CA TYR A 87 -17.04 6.77 -1.06
C TYR A 87 -16.44 7.88 -0.19
N LYS A 88 -16.44 9.14 -0.63
CA LYS A 88 -16.11 10.29 0.22
C LYS A 88 -17.04 10.42 1.43
N GLY A 89 -18.34 10.18 1.24
CA GLY A 89 -19.30 10.18 2.34
C GLY A 89 -19.05 9.05 3.36
N LYS A 90 -18.49 7.92 2.91
CA LYS A 90 -18.22 6.74 3.74
C LYS A 90 -16.85 6.75 4.43
N TYR A 91 -15.82 7.26 3.75
CA TYR A 91 -14.41 7.12 4.14
C TYR A 91 -13.62 8.43 4.07
N GLY A 92 -14.31 9.57 4.06
CA GLY A 92 -13.68 10.88 3.96
C GLY A 92 -12.74 11.20 5.13
N ASP A 93 -12.94 10.58 6.29
CA ASP A 93 -12.06 10.66 7.46
C ASP A 93 -10.66 10.09 7.22
N VAL A 94 -10.53 9.15 6.29
CA VAL A 94 -9.25 8.52 5.90
C VAL A 94 -8.84 8.85 4.45
N GLU A 95 -9.44 9.88 3.84
CA GLU A 95 -9.09 10.35 2.50
C GLU A 95 -7.62 10.78 2.43
N TYR A 96 -6.83 10.08 1.60
CA TYR A 96 -5.37 10.26 1.45
C TYR A 96 -4.59 10.34 2.78
N ALA A 97 -5.07 9.65 3.83
CA ALA A 97 -4.49 9.74 5.16
C ALA A 97 -3.06 9.19 5.28
N LEU A 98 -2.64 8.32 4.35
CA LEU A 98 -1.35 7.64 4.35
C LEU A 98 -0.54 7.93 3.09
N LYS A 99 0.79 7.83 3.22
CA LYS A 99 1.77 7.97 2.12
C LYS A 99 2.45 6.63 1.79
N SER A 100 3.07 6.55 0.62
CA SER A 100 3.90 5.39 0.25
C SER A 100 5.07 5.18 1.21
N LEU A 101 5.49 3.93 1.34
CA LEU A 101 6.59 3.51 2.20
C LEU A 101 7.84 3.23 1.34
N ASN A 102 8.85 4.09 1.43
CA ASN A 102 10.08 3.99 0.62
C ASN A 102 11.32 3.62 1.46
N PHE A 103 11.14 3.06 2.65
CA PHE A 103 12.24 2.69 3.55
C PHE A 103 11.95 1.35 4.24
N VAL A 104 12.99 0.77 4.84
CA VAL A 104 12.89 -0.51 5.55
C VAL A 104 12.11 -0.36 6.85
N CYS A 105 11.07 -1.17 7.06
CA CYS A 105 10.23 -1.04 8.24
C CYS A 105 9.62 -2.38 8.65
N GLU A 106 9.47 -2.57 9.96
CA GLU A 106 8.68 -3.66 10.53
C GLU A 106 7.18 -3.44 10.26
N ILE A 107 6.49 -4.53 9.95
CA ILE A 107 5.06 -4.64 9.67
C ILE A 107 4.55 -5.88 10.41
N GLY A 108 4.11 -5.70 11.65
CA GLY A 108 3.82 -6.85 12.53
C GLY A 108 5.05 -7.75 12.65
N ASP A 109 4.90 -9.01 12.25
CA ASP A 109 5.96 -10.02 12.34
C ASP A 109 6.88 -10.05 11.10
N TYR A 110 6.74 -9.08 10.18
CA TYR A 110 7.45 -9.05 8.90
C TYR A 110 8.33 -7.80 8.78
N VAL A 111 9.45 -7.90 8.06
CA VAL A 111 10.26 -6.74 7.66
C VAL A 111 10.02 -6.44 6.19
N PHE A 112 9.60 -5.22 5.87
CA PHE A 112 9.52 -4.72 4.51
C PHE A 112 10.84 -4.07 4.12
N LEU A 113 11.50 -4.56 3.07
CA LEU A 113 12.83 -4.10 2.66
C LEU A 113 12.82 -3.01 1.58
N GLY A 114 11.70 -2.74 0.90
CA GLY A 114 11.64 -1.75 -0.17
C GLY A 114 12.46 -2.07 -1.42
N LEU A 115 12.95 -3.32 -1.56
CA LEU A 115 13.78 -3.77 -2.68
C LEU A 115 12.94 -4.62 -3.65
N PRO A 116 12.47 -4.08 -4.79
CA PRO A 116 11.59 -4.79 -5.73
C PRO A 116 12.22 -6.00 -6.44
N HIS A 117 13.52 -6.26 -6.26
CA HIS A 117 14.28 -7.26 -7.03
C HIS A 117 14.81 -8.45 -6.20
N LEU A 118 14.29 -8.72 -5.00
CA LEU A 118 14.72 -9.86 -4.18
C LEU A 118 14.08 -11.22 -4.55
N ASN A 119 13.31 -11.29 -5.64
CA ASN A 119 12.80 -12.56 -6.15
C ASN A 119 13.95 -13.36 -6.80
N GLY A 120 14.43 -14.41 -6.14
CA GLY A 120 15.45 -15.33 -6.68
C GLY A 120 16.90 -14.98 -6.35
N TYR A 121 17.16 -14.47 -5.13
CA TYR A 121 18.51 -14.11 -4.67
C TYR A 121 19.40 -15.33 -4.34
N ASN A 122 19.65 -16.18 -5.34
CA ASN A 122 20.66 -17.25 -5.27
C ASN A 122 22.04 -16.80 -5.75
N ASN A 123 22.22 -15.54 -6.18
CA ASN A 123 23.54 -14.95 -6.48
C ASN A 123 23.49 -13.41 -6.35
N PRO A 124 24.25 -12.81 -5.41
CA PRO A 124 24.29 -11.35 -5.28
C PRO A 124 25.10 -10.75 -6.44
N ILE A 125 24.45 -9.92 -7.27
CA ILE A 125 25.08 -9.16 -8.37
C ILE A 125 25.78 -7.89 -7.84
N ARG A 126 25.69 -7.57 -6.53
CA ARG A 126 26.23 -6.32 -5.97
C ARG A 126 26.98 -6.54 -4.66
N ASN A 127 28.00 -5.71 -4.43
CA ASN A 127 28.80 -5.67 -3.20
C ASN A 127 27.93 -5.41 -1.97
N SER A 128 28.37 -5.98 -0.84
CA SER A 128 27.81 -5.86 0.52
C SER A 128 27.42 -4.44 0.92
N ASP A 129 28.13 -3.46 0.39
CA ASP A 129 28.07 -2.05 0.74
C ASP A 129 26.78 -1.37 0.21
N PHE A 130 25.97 -2.09 -0.57
CA PHE A 130 24.68 -1.62 -1.08
C PHE A 130 23.56 -1.66 -0.02
N PHE A 131 23.70 -2.47 1.02
CA PHE A 131 22.70 -2.58 2.07
C PHE A 131 22.93 -1.50 3.12
N VAL A 132 21.92 -0.63 3.27
CA VAL A 132 21.94 0.41 4.30
C VAL A 132 21.70 -0.24 5.66
N ASP A 133 22.68 -0.06 6.54
CA ASP A 133 22.81 -0.52 7.93
C ASP A 133 23.04 -2.03 8.15
N ASP A 134 24.29 -2.35 8.51
CA ASP A 134 24.74 -3.64 9.08
C ASP A 134 23.86 -4.11 10.25
N ASP A 135 23.23 -3.19 10.98
CA ASP A 135 22.36 -3.51 12.11
C ASP A 135 21.07 -4.23 11.68
N MET A 136 20.54 -3.93 10.50
CA MET A 136 19.36 -4.62 9.95
C MET A 136 19.71 -5.99 9.38
N ILE A 137 20.88 -6.12 8.73
CA ILE A 137 21.38 -7.44 8.30
C ILE A 137 21.59 -8.34 9.52
N LYS A 138 22.20 -7.83 10.60
CA LYS A 138 22.36 -8.57 11.85
C LYS A 138 21.03 -9.00 12.47
N LYS A 139 20.03 -8.11 12.48
CA LYS A 139 18.68 -8.45 12.96
C LYS A 139 18.02 -9.53 12.10
N MET A 140 18.16 -9.46 10.77
CA MET A 140 17.64 -10.52 9.87
C MET A 140 18.35 -11.86 10.09
N ILE A 141 19.68 -11.87 10.23
CA ILE A 141 20.46 -13.09 10.46
C ILE A 141 20.14 -13.70 11.83
N LEU A 142 20.02 -12.88 12.88
CA LEU A 142 19.64 -13.35 14.22
C LEU A 142 18.25 -13.98 14.25
N HIS A 143 17.29 -13.41 13.50
CA HIS A 143 15.93 -13.93 13.46
C HIS A 143 15.81 -15.24 12.65
N LEU A 144 16.65 -15.40 11.61
CA LEU A 144 16.73 -16.63 10.82
C LEU A 144 17.43 -17.77 11.56
N ASN A 145 18.39 -17.48 12.44
CA ASN A 145 19.10 -18.47 13.25
C ASN A 145 18.38 -18.84 14.56
N SER A 146 17.26 -18.19 14.87
CA SER A 146 16.41 -18.51 16.03
C SER A 146 15.17 -19.36 15.68
N LEU A 147 15.08 -19.85 14.45
CA LEU A 147 14.13 -20.86 13.96
C LEU A 147 14.87 -22.19 13.74
#